data_AF-A0A5K3F5K6-F1
#
_entry.id   AF-A0A5K3F5K6-F1
#
_cell.length_a   1.000
_cell.length_b   1.000
_cell.length_c   1.000
_cell.angle_alpha   90.00
_cell.angle_beta   90.00
_cell.angle_gamma   90.00
#
_symmetry.space_group_name_H-M   'P 1'
#
loop_
_entity.id
_entity.type
_entity.pdbx_description
1 polymer ?
#
loop_
_entity_poly.entity_id
_entity_poly.type
_entity_poly.pdbx_seq_one_letter_code
_entity_poly.pdbx_strand_id
1 'polypeptide(L)'
;MLDWDIRTCLWNECHRKHLSLPVDLLTRIDLKVVFKRWYSTTKSETEAEFRGHFEDAVKAAGLSFIGRPHSGIDDARNTAALLNRMIAASRTSE
;
A
#
# COMPACT_ATOMS: atom_id res chain seq x y z
N MET A 1 -1.02 3.39 -1.39
CA MET A 1 -2.07 4.31 -1.86
C MET A 1 -3.10 3.45 -2.56
N LEU A 2 -4.26 3.31 -1.93
CA LEU A 2 -5.27 2.34 -2.31
C LEU A 2 -6.16 2.92 -3.41
N ASP A 3 -6.84 2.05 -4.14
CA ASP A 3 -7.88 2.39 -5.12
C ASP A 3 -8.80 3.53 -4.65
N TRP A 4 -9.20 3.47 -3.38
CA TRP A 4 -10.03 4.44 -2.66
C TRP A 4 -9.47 5.87 -2.66
N ASP A 5 -8.15 6.04 -2.46
CA ASP A 5 -7.53 7.37 -2.28
C ASP A 5 -7.75 8.26 -3.49
N ILE A 6 -7.76 7.69 -4.71
CA ILE A 6 -7.94 8.50 -5.93
C ILE A 6 -9.17 8.18 -6.77
N ARG A 7 -9.74 6.97 -6.72
CA ARG A 7 -11.05 6.73 -7.37
C ARG A 7 -12.21 7.29 -6.58
N THR A 8 -12.08 7.39 -5.25
CA THR A 8 -13.16 7.88 -4.39
C THR A 8 -12.80 9.24 -3.81
N CYS A 9 -11.74 9.35 -3.01
CA CYS A 9 -11.42 10.59 -2.31
C CYS A 9 -11.04 11.73 -3.26
N LEU A 10 -10.05 11.54 -4.15
CA LEU A 10 -9.66 12.59 -5.09
C LEU A 10 -10.81 12.95 -6.05
N TRP A 11 -11.52 11.96 -6.59
CA TRP A 11 -12.64 12.21 -7.49
C TRP A 11 -13.73 13.07 -6.81
N ASN A 12 -14.14 12.70 -5.60
CA ASN A 12 -15.12 13.44 -4.82
C ASN A 12 -14.64 14.86 -4.50
N GLU A 13 -13.37 15.03 -4.12
CA GLU A 13 -12.80 16.34 -3.81
C GLU A 13 -12.67 17.25 -5.05
N CYS A 14 -12.28 16.70 -6.19
CA CYS A 14 -12.27 17.42 -7.47
C CYS A 14 -13.70 17.85 -7.86
N HIS A 15 -14.67 16.94 -7.75
CA HIS A 15 -16.08 17.23 -8.03
C HIS A 15 -16.62 18.34 -7.12
N ARG A 16 -16.40 18.22 -5.80
CA ARG A 16 -16.84 19.20 -4.79
C ARG A 16 -16.26 20.59 -5.00
N LYS A 17 -15.04 20.68 -5.55
CA LYS A 17 -14.33 21.95 -5.78
C LYS A 17 -14.42 22.45 -7.22
N HIS A 18 -15.17 21.77 -8.09
CA HIS A 18 -15.23 22.08 -9.52
C HIS A 18 -13.85 22.11 -10.20
N LEU A 19 -12.96 21.20 -9.79
CA LEU A 19 -11.64 21.04 -10.39
C LEU A 19 -11.65 19.87 -11.38
N SER A 20 -10.88 20.01 -12.46
CA SER A 20 -10.60 18.88 -13.36
C SER A 20 -9.84 17.79 -12.61
N LEU A 21 -10.19 16.53 -12.87
CA LEU A 21 -9.45 15.40 -12.33
C LEU A 21 -8.07 15.34 -13.01
N PRO A 22 -6.96 15.37 -12.24
CA PRO A 22 -5.62 15.24 -12.82
C PRO A 22 -5.42 13.82 -13.35
N VAL A 23 -5.46 13.66 -14.68
CA VAL A 23 -5.39 12.36 -15.36
C VAL A 23 -4.09 11.61 -15.08
N ASP A 24 -3.00 12.34 -14.82
CA ASP A 24 -1.70 11.75 -14.50
C ASP A 24 -1.72 10.93 -13.20
N LEU A 25 -2.64 11.24 -12.28
CA LEU A 25 -2.82 10.49 -11.04
C LEU A 25 -3.67 9.21 -11.22
N LEU A 26 -4.23 8.99 -12.41
CA LEU A 26 -5.05 7.81 -12.69
C LEU A 26 -4.21 6.56 -12.90
N THR A 27 -3.02 6.69 -13.50
CA THR A 27 -2.05 5.60 -13.63
C THR A 27 -1.28 5.44 -12.32
N ARG A 28 -1.62 4.40 -11.56
CA ARG A 28 -1.06 4.19 -10.21
C ARG A 28 -0.83 2.73 -9.91
N ILE A 29 0.00 2.48 -8.91
CA ILE A 29 0.25 1.14 -8.37
C ILE A 29 -0.63 0.94 -7.14
N ASP A 30 -1.52 -0.07 -7.19
CA ASP A 30 -2.19 -0.54 -5.98
C ASP A 30 -1.23 -1.43 -5.18
N LEU A 31 -0.58 -0.84 -4.18
CA LEU A 31 0.38 -1.54 -3.34
C LEU A 31 -0.25 -2.72 -2.59
N LYS A 32 -1.55 -2.71 -2.28
CA LYS A 32 -2.20 -3.84 -1.59
C LYS A 32 -2.26 -5.07 -2.49
N VAL A 33 -2.57 -4.88 -3.77
CA VAL A 33 -2.57 -5.96 -4.76
C VAL A 33 -1.14 -6.48 -4.98
N VAL A 34 -0.17 -5.57 -5.14
CA VAL A 34 1.24 -5.95 -5.32
C VAL A 34 1.78 -6.69 -4.08
N PHE A 35 1.47 -6.21 -2.87
CA PHE A 35 1.87 -6.84 -1.62
C PHE A 35 1.30 -8.25 -1.49
N LYS A 36 0.02 -8.46 -1.80
CA LYS A 36 -0.58 -9.81 -1.76
C LYS A 36 0.19 -10.79 -2.63
N ARG A 37 0.53 -10.39 -3.87
CA ARG A 37 1.31 -11.24 -4.80
C ARG A 37 2.73 -11.50 -4.29
N TRP A 38 3.41 -10.46 -3.81
CA TRP A 38 4.75 -10.59 -3.23
C TRP A 38 4.75 -11.48 -1.98
N TYR A 39 3.75 -11.35 -1.13
CA TYR A 39 3.63 -12.13 0.10
C TYR A 39 3.38 -13.62 -0.20
N SER A 40 2.46 -13.91 -1.14
CA SER A 40 2.19 -15.30 -1.58
C SER A 40 3.37 -15.98 -2.25
N THR A 41 4.30 -15.23 -2.85
CA THR A 41 5.51 -15.79 -3.47
C THR A 41 6.69 -15.93 -2.50
N THR A 42 6.68 -15.16 -1.42
CA THR A 42 7.78 -15.12 -0.43
C THR A 42 7.56 -16.09 0.74
N LYS A 43 6.34 -16.57 0.98
CA LYS A 43 6.03 -17.47 2.12
C LYS A 43 5.42 -18.82 1.69
N SER A 44 5.78 -19.87 2.43
CA SER A 44 5.21 -21.23 2.33
C SER A 44 3.77 -21.25 2.86
N GLU A 45 2.96 -22.18 2.33
CA GLU A 45 1.48 -22.30 2.38
C GLU A 45 0.83 -22.35 3.78
N THR A 46 1.61 -22.24 4.87
CA THR A 46 1.18 -22.53 6.25
C THR A 46 0.96 -21.32 7.16
N GLU A 47 1.25 -20.09 6.73
CA GLU A 47 1.07 -18.91 7.60
C GLU A 47 -0.20 -18.10 7.31
N ALA A 48 -0.87 -17.73 8.40
CA ALA A 48 -2.15 -17.02 8.51
C ALA A 48 -2.53 -16.11 7.33
N GLU A 49 -3.79 -16.26 6.90
CA GLU A 49 -4.42 -15.42 5.89
C GLU A 49 -4.27 -13.94 6.24
N PHE A 50 -3.64 -13.18 5.33
CA PHE A 50 -3.53 -11.74 5.45
C PHE A 50 -4.94 -11.12 5.46
N ARG A 51 -5.40 -10.67 6.63
CA ARG A 51 -6.75 -10.13 6.88
C ARG A 51 -7.04 -8.79 6.19
N GLY A 52 -6.04 -8.20 5.53
CA GLY A 52 -6.25 -7.05 4.64
C GLY A 52 -6.04 -5.69 5.29
N HIS A 53 -5.73 -5.62 6.58
CA HIS A 53 -5.37 -4.38 7.28
C HIS A 53 -3.94 -3.96 6.97
N PHE A 54 -3.70 -2.64 6.95
CA PHE A 54 -2.41 -2.12 6.54
C PHE A 54 -1.30 -2.42 7.56
N GLU A 55 -1.58 -2.29 8.86
CA GLU A 55 -0.62 -2.65 9.92
C GLU A 55 -0.20 -4.12 9.86
N ASP A 56 -1.13 -5.01 9.54
CA ASP A 56 -0.84 -6.44 9.40
C ASP A 56 0.12 -6.70 8.22
N ALA A 57 0.00 -5.93 7.13
CA ALA A 57 0.91 -6.04 5.99
C ALA A 57 2.33 -5.60 6.35
N VAL A 58 2.44 -4.49 7.09
CA VAL A 58 3.71 -3.98 7.59
C VAL A 58 4.37 -5.01 8.49
N LYS A 59 3.63 -5.59 9.45
CA LYS A 59 4.11 -6.66 10.34
C LYS A 59 4.50 -7.91 9.58
N ALA A 60 3.69 -8.34 8.62
CA ALA A 60 3.94 -9.53 7.79
C ALA A 60 5.20 -9.40 6.91
N ALA A 61 5.60 -8.18 6.56
CA ALA A 61 6.86 -7.88 5.88
C ALA A 61 8.08 -7.83 6.83
N GLY A 62 7.89 -8.08 8.13
CA GLY A 62 8.93 -8.00 9.16
C GLY A 62 9.25 -6.57 9.61
N LEU A 63 8.34 -5.62 9.38
CA LEU A 63 8.46 -4.24 9.83
C LEU A 63 7.54 -3.97 11.03
N SER A 64 7.76 -2.87 11.74
CA SER A 64 6.82 -2.34 12.73
C SER A 64 6.16 -1.09 12.20
N PHE A 65 4.87 -0.90 12.47
CA PHE A 65 4.17 0.34 12.10
C PHE A 65 4.68 1.49 12.98
N ILE A 66 5.04 2.61 12.35
CA ILE A 66 5.58 3.79 13.04
C ILE A 66 4.58 4.95 12.94
N GLY A 67 4.29 5.60 14.07
CA GLY A 67 3.41 6.77 14.13
C GLY A 67 1.96 6.41 14.44
N ARG A 68 1.02 7.28 14.06
CA ARG A 68 -0.40 7.14 14.41
C ARG A 68 -1.18 6.50 13.25
N PRO A 69 -1.91 5.39 13.47
CA PRO A 69 -2.81 4.84 12.45
C PRO A 69 -3.82 5.87 11.95
N HIS A 70 -4.12 5.84 10.65
CA HIS A 70 -5.03 6.78 9.97
C HIS A 70 -4.52 8.23 9.94
N SER A 71 -3.25 8.47 10.23
CA SER A 71 -2.54 9.71 9.93
C SER A 71 -1.98 9.60 8.52
N GLY A 72 -2.47 10.41 7.57
CA GLY A 72 -2.08 10.28 6.16
C GLY A 72 -0.56 10.35 5.92
N ILE A 73 0.17 11.16 6.71
CA ILE A 73 1.63 11.26 6.62
C ILE A 73 2.32 9.99 7.15
N ASP A 74 1.84 9.42 8.25
CA ASP A 74 2.45 8.22 8.84
C ASP A 74 2.10 6.99 7.99
N ASP A 75 0.86 6.89 7.50
CA ASP A 75 0.45 5.84 6.57
C ASP A 75 1.28 5.89 5.28
N ALA A 76 1.56 7.08 4.76
CA ALA A 76 2.43 7.26 3.59
C ALA A 76 3.87 6.82 3.86
N ARG A 77 4.45 7.16 5.01
CA ARG A 77 5.81 6.73 5.41
C ARG A 77 5.90 5.21 5.54
N ASN A 78 4.96 4.59 6.23
CA ASN A 78 4.91 3.13 6.36
C ASN A 78 4.69 2.46 4.99
N THR A 79 3.90 3.09 4.10
CA THR A 79 3.67 2.58 2.73
C THR A 79 4.99 2.56 1.94
N ALA A 80 5.78 3.63 2.05
CA ALA A 80 7.10 3.71 1.41
C ALA A 80 8.08 2.69 2.00
N ALA A 81 8.10 2.52 3.33
CA ALA A 81 8.94 1.52 3.99
C ALA A 81 8.60 0.09 3.55
N LEU A 82 7.30 -0.23 3.45
CA LEU A 82 6.82 -1.52 2.96
C LEU A 82 7.27 -1.77 1.52
N LEU A 83 7.08 -0.80 0.62
CA LEU A 83 7.52 -0.91 -0.78
C LEU A 83 9.03 -1.14 -0.88
N ASN A 84 9.83 -0.37 -0.14
CA ASN A 84 11.28 -0.52 -0.13
C ASN A 84 11.71 -1.91 0.35
N ARG A 85 11.05 -2.44 1.39
CA ARG A 85 11.31 -3.80 1.90
C ARG A 85 10.99 -4.88 0.88
N MET A 86 9.92 -4.71 0.10
CA MET A 86 9.54 -5.63 -0.97
C MET A 86 10.59 -5.63 -2.09
N ILE A 87 10.99 -4.44 -2.56
CA ILE A 87 12.02 -4.28 -3.60
C ILE A 87 13.34 -4.91 -3.15
N ALA A 88 13.76 -4.67 -1.90
CA ALA A 88 15.00 -5.23 -1.37
C ALA A 88 14.97 -6.78 -1.33
N ALA A 89 13.84 -7.38 -0.92
CA ALA A 89 13.70 -8.84 -0.86
C ALA A 89 13.74 -9.48 -2.25
N SER A 90 13.14 -8.83 -3.25
CA SER A 90 13.09 -9.35 -4.62
C SER A 90 14.45 -9.33 -5.33
N ARG A 91 15.45 -8.60 -4.81
CA ARG A 91 16.82 -8.55 -5.35
C ARG A 91 17.74 -9.62 -4.77
N THR A 92 17.37 -10.24 -3.66
CA THR A 92 18.17 -11.27 -2.99
C THR A 92 17.84 -12.70 -3.44
N SER A 93 17.04 -12.85 -4.51
CA SER A 93 16.62 -14.14 -5.07
C SER A 93 17.34 -14.50 -6.39
N GLU A 94 18.37 -13.73 -6.77
CA GLU A 94 19.35 -14.06 -7.83
C GLU A 94 20.67 -14.56 -7.24
#